data_AF-A0A378IE95-F1
#
_entry.id   AF-A0A378IE95-F1
#
_cell.length_a   1.000
_cell.length_b   1.000
_cell.length_c   1.000
_cell.angle_alpha   90.00
_cell.angle_beta   90.00
_cell.angle_gamma   90.00
#
_symmetry.space_group_name_H-M   'P 1'
#
loop_
_entity.id
_entity.type
_entity.pdbx_description
1 polymer ?
#
loop_
_entity_poly.entity_id
_entity_poly.type
_entity_poly.pdbx_seq_one_letter_code
_entity_poly.pdbx_strand_id
1 'polypeptide(L)' 'MKIQVHSFSKVLGPIAFAALLMLGVGYFSNAEAAQGCGFGNHMNYWGRCVPNAPGPWARPAPGRPDCWINDHGNLRCYR' A
#
# COMPACT_ATOMS: atom_id res chain seq x y z
N MET A 1 6.98 43.49 22.77
CA MET A 1 6.77 42.40 21.80
C MET A 1 7.95 41.45 21.91
N LYS A 2 7.76 40.21 22.39
CA LYS A 2 8.85 39.27 22.70
C LYS A 2 8.99 38.33 21.50
N ILE A 3 10.05 38.50 20.70
CA ILE A 3 10.32 37.64 19.54
C ILE A 3 10.95 36.35 20.08
N GLN A 4 10.19 35.26 20.06
CA GLN A 4 10.70 33.93 20.41
C GLN A 4 11.50 33.40 19.22
N VAL A 5 12.83 33.42 19.35
CA VAL A 5 13.73 32.77 18.38
C VAL A 5 13.80 31.29 18.77
N HIS A 6 12.94 30.47 18.17
CA HIS A 6 13.08 29.02 18.32
C HIS A 6 14.37 28.56 17.63
N SER A 7 15.24 27.90 18.39
CA SER A 7 16.47 27.31 17.85
C SER A 7 16.11 26.41 16.66
N PHE A 8 16.74 26.67 15.51
CA PHE A 8 16.51 25.99 14.23
C PHE A 8 16.56 24.45 14.37
N SER A 9 17.41 23.95 15.27
CA SER A 9 17.54 22.53 15.59
C SER A 9 16.29 21.89 16.22
N LYS A 10 15.46 22.66 16.94
CA LYS A 10 14.25 22.15 17.60
C LYS A 10 13.09 21.93 16.62
N VAL A 11 13.18 22.51 15.44
CA VAL A 11 12.15 22.42 14.38
C VAL A 11 12.59 21.45 13.28
N LEU A 12 13.89 21.41 12.97
CA LEU A 12 14.44 20.58 11.90
C LEU A 12 14.24 19.08 12.14
N GLY A 13 14.47 18.61 13.37
CA GLY A 13 14.28 17.21 13.75
C GLY A 13 12.85 16.73 13.52
N PRO A 14 11.83 17.37 14.14
CA PRO A 14 10.44 17.03 13.92
C PRO A 14 10.01 17.06 12.45
N ILE A 15 10.48 18.04 11.66
CA ILE A 15 10.19 18.12 10.22
C ILE A 15 10.79 16.93 9.47
N ALA A 16 12.05 16.58 9.75
CA ALA A 16 12.71 15.44 9.12
C ALA A 16 12.00 14.11 9.46
N PHE A 17 11.60 13.92 10.71
CA PHE A 17 10.81 12.76 11.13
C PHE A 17 9.43 12.72 10.46
N ALA A 18 8.72 13.85 10.39
CA ALA A 18 7.44 13.92 9.70
C ALA A 18 7.58 13.62 8.20
N ALA A 19 8.61 14.14 7.55
CA ALA A 19 8.90 13.85 6.14
C ALA A 19 9.21 12.37 5.91
N LEU A 20 10.03 11.75 6.76
CA LEU A 20 10.33 10.31 6.71
C LEU A 20 9.07 9.46 6.93
N LEU A 21 8.21 9.85 7.88
CA LEU A 21 6.96 9.13 8.15
C LEU A 21 6.01 9.21 6.95
N MET A 22 5.88 10.39 6.34
CA MET A 22 5.06 10.61 5.14
C MET A 22 5.60 9.82 3.93
N LEU A 23 6.92 9.80 3.74
CA LEU A 23 7.57 9.00 2.69
C LEU A 23 7.31 7.51 2.91
N GLY A 24 7.44 7.03 4.15
CA GLY A 24 7.14 5.64 4.50
C GLY A 24 5.69 5.27 4.16
N VAL A 25 4.72 6.03 4.68
CA VAL A 25 3.29 5.79 4.40
C VAL A 25 2.98 5.81 2.90
N GLY A 26 3.52 6.77 2.16
CA GLY A 26 3.31 6.86 0.71
C GLY A 26 3.93 5.69 -0.08
N TYR A 27 5.10 5.21 0.34
CA TYR A 27 5.79 4.10 -0.32
C TYR A 27 5.07 2.76 -0.10
N PHE A 28 4.74 2.41 1.15
CA PHE A 28 4.02 1.15 1.46
C PHE A 28 2.59 1.11 0.92
N SER A 29 2.00 2.26 0.61
CA SER A 29 0.67 2.30 -0.02
C SER A 29 0.69 1.83 -1.48
N ASN A 30 1.86 1.91 -2.14
CA ASN A 30 2.00 1.73 -3.59
C ASN A 30 2.95 0.59 -3.99
N ALA A 31 3.94 0.24 -3.16
CA ALA A 31 5.02 -0.66 -3.55
C ALA A 31 4.56 -2.12 -3.77
N GLU A 32 3.45 -2.54 -3.16
CA GLU A 32 2.91 -3.91 -3.26
C GLU A 32 1.55 -3.97 -3.99
N ALA A 33 1.08 -2.85 -4.53
CA ALA A 33 -0.14 -2.78 -5.30
C ALA A 33 0.04 -3.49 -6.65
N ALA A 34 -0.82 -4.46 -6.99
CA ALA A 34 -0.80 -5.07 -8.31
C ALA A 34 -1.02 -3.96 -9.37
N GLN A 35 0.04 -3.67 -10.13
CA GLN A 35 0.06 -2.63 -11.17
C GLN A 35 -0.34 -1.22 -10.68
N GLY A 36 -0.09 -0.88 -9.41
CA GLY A 36 -0.38 0.45 -8.86
C GLY A 36 -1.82 0.68 -8.39
N CYS A 37 -2.64 -0.36 -8.28
CA CYS A 37 -4.06 -0.25 -7.88
C CYS A 37 -4.36 -0.31 -6.38
N GLY A 38 -3.35 -0.29 -5.52
CA GLY A 38 -3.46 -0.57 -4.09
C GLY A 38 -3.59 -2.05 -3.76
N PHE A 39 -3.52 -2.36 -2.46
CA PHE A 39 -3.80 -3.69 -1.94
C PHE A 39 -5.25 -4.11 -2.26
N GLY A 40 -5.42 -5.40 -2.56
CA GLY A 40 -6.73 -6.00 -2.86
C GLY A 40 -7.29 -5.72 -4.25
N ASN A 41 -6.57 -4.95 -5.09
CA ASN A 41 -6.98 -4.61 -6.44
C ASN A 41 -5.86 -4.90 -7.45
N HIS A 42 -6.22 -4.97 -8.72
CA HIS A 42 -5.29 -5.09 -9.84
C HIS A 42 -5.74 -4.25 -11.03
N MET A 43 -4.81 -3.92 -11.93
CA MET A 43 -5.15 -3.22 -13.17
C MET A 43 -5.69 -4.22 -14.19
N ASN A 44 -6.91 -3.99 -14.67
CA ASN A 44 -7.46 -4.78 -15.77
C ASN A 44 -6.88 -4.33 -17.13
N TYR A 45 -7.20 -5.07 -18.19
CA TYR A 45 -6.75 -4.78 -19.56
C TYR A 45 -7.10 -3.36 -20.04
N TRP A 46 -8.16 -2.76 -19.50
CA TRP A 46 -8.64 -1.41 -19.84
C TRP A 46 -8.01 -0.30 -18.99
N GLY A 47 -7.00 -0.61 -18.17
CA GLY A 47 -6.36 0.37 -17.29
C GLY A 47 -7.25 0.81 -16.12
N ARG A 48 -8.20 -0.02 -15.67
CA ARG A 48 -9.01 0.24 -14.48
C ARG A 48 -8.59 -0.65 -13.32
N CYS A 49 -8.51 -0.06 -12.14
CA CYS A 49 -8.34 -0.79 -10.89
C CYS A 49 -9.63 -1.51 -10.52
N VAL A 50 -9.56 -2.83 -10.42
CA VAL A 50 -10.69 -3.69 -10.07
C VAL A 50 -10.29 -4.63 -8.94
N PRO A 51 -11.25 -5.12 -8.12
CA PRO A 51 -10.96 -6.08 -7.08
C PRO A 51 -10.18 -7.28 -7.61
N ASN A 52 -9.21 -7.75 -6.84
CA ASN A 52 -8.38 -8.91 -7.16
C ASN A 52 -9.13 -10.22 -6.87
N ALA A 53 -10.34 -10.34 -7.42
CA ALA A 53 -11.20 -11.50 -7.27
C ALA A 53 -10.57 -12.75 -7.92
N PRO A 54 -10.88 -13.95 -7.41
CA PRO A 54 -10.36 -15.20 -7.98
C PRO A 54 -10.80 -15.37 -9.44
N GLY A 55 -9.82 -15.58 -10.31
CA GLY A 55 -10.05 -15.91 -11.72
C GLY A 55 -10.35 -17.41 -11.93
N PRO A 56 -10.56 -17.83 -13.18
CA PRO A 56 -10.61 -19.25 -13.52
C PRO A 56 -9.36 -19.98 -12.98
N TRP A 57 -9.53 -21.17 -12.43
CA TRP A 57 -8.46 -22.00 -11.84
C TRP A 57 -7.89 -21.53 -10.50
N ALA A 58 -8.36 -20.40 -9.97
CA ALA A 58 -8.03 -19.99 -8.61
C ALA A 58 -8.54 -21.01 -7.58
N ARG A 59 -7.72 -21.30 -6.57
CA ARG A 59 -8.09 -22.18 -5.46
C ARG A 59 -8.26 -21.37 -4.18
N PRO A 60 -9.27 -21.64 -3.34
CA PRO A 60 -9.42 -20.95 -2.07
C PRO A 60 -8.19 -21.18 -1.17
N ALA A 61 -7.75 -20.14 -0.47
CA ALA A 61 -6.67 -20.27 0.51
C ALA A 61 -7.26 -20.79 1.85
N PRO A 62 -6.81 -21.95 2.37
CA PRO A 62 -7.34 -22.49 3.61
C PRO A 62 -7.21 -21.51 4.78
N GLY A 63 -8.31 -21.27 5.50
CA GLY A 63 -8.35 -20.36 6.66
C GLY A 63 -8.32 -18.87 6.33
N ARG A 64 -8.39 -18.47 5.05
CA ARG A 64 -8.37 -17.06 4.60
C ARG A 64 -9.50 -16.79 3.61
N PRO A 65 -10.68 -16.32 4.07
CA PRO A 65 -11.90 -16.24 3.26
C PRO A 65 -11.85 -15.19 2.13
N ASP A 66 -10.89 -14.29 2.19
CA ASP A 66 -10.62 -13.19 1.28
C ASP A 66 -9.37 -13.41 0.43
N CYS A 67 -8.78 -14.62 0.48
CA CYS A 67 -7.59 -14.98 -0.25
C CYS A 67 -7.76 -16.24 -1.09
N TRP A 68 -6.96 -16.33 -2.15
CA TRP A 68 -6.92 -17.41 -3.11
C TRP A 68 -5.50 -17.65 -3.60
N ILE A 69 -5.26 -18.82 -4.17
CA ILE A 69 -4.00 -19.22 -4.79
C ILE A 69 -4.21 -19.24 -6.30
N ASN A 70 -3.37 -18.51 -7.04
CA ASN A 70 -3.45 -18.50 -8.50
C ASN A 70 -2.86 -19.79 -9.12
N ASP A 71 -3.00 -19.92 -10.43
CA ASP A 71 -2.42 -20.96 -11.26
C ASP A 71 -0.88 -21.08 -11.12
N HIS A 72 -0.21 -19.98 -10.78
CA HIS A 72 1.23 -19.92 -10.51
C HIS A 72 1.60 -20.25 -9.04
N GLY A 73 0.64 -20.65 -8.20
CA GLY A 73 0.88 -20.98 -6.79
C GLY A 73 1.08 -19.78 -5.86
N ASN A 74 0.85 -18.56 -6.32
CA ASN A 74 0.97 -17.35 -5.51
C ASN A 74 -0.33 -17.07 -4.72
N LEU A 75 -0.17 -16.71 -3.44
CA LEU A 75 -1.26 -16.22 -2.62
C LEU A 75 -1.67 -14.80 -3.07
N ARG A 76 -2.97 -14.57 -3.18
CA ARG A 76 -3.61 -13.33 -3.61
C ARG A 76 -4.77 -13.04 -2.66
N CYS A 77 -4.95 -11.78 -2.26
CA CYS A 77 -6.06 -11.35 -1.41
C CYS A 77 -6.77 -10.13 -2.02
N TYR A 78 -8.03 -9.91 -1.65
CA TYR A 78 -8.88 -8.81 -2.17
C TYR A 78 -9.62 -8.03 -1.08
N ARG A 79 -9.25 -8.21 0.19
CA ARG A 79 -9.74 -7.45 1.35
C ARG A 79 -8.61 -7.23 2.35
#